data_AF-A0A6P5YYI8-F1
#
_entry.id   AF-A0A6P5YYI8-F1
#
_cell.length_a   1.000
_cell.length_b   1.000
_cell.length_c   1.000
_cell.angle_alpha   90.00
_cell.angle_beta   90.00
_cell.angle_gamma   90.00
#
_symmetry.space_group_name_H-M   'P 1'
#
loop_
_entity.id
_entity.type
_entity.pdbx_description
1 polymer ?
#
loop_
_entity_poly.entity_id
_entity_poly.type
_entity_poly.pdbx_seq_one_letter_code
_entity_poly.pdbx_strand_id
1 'polypeptide(L)'
;MADALVGGAFLSASLQVLFNRMASQEVLDFIRGKKLKKRLVKKLKPMLMSVKAVLDDAEYKQITNQNVKDWVAELKDAVYDAEDLLEEIAAEALRSRLGQTTSKKLSCLISSLNPFNSGMDLKLKDILGRLESLVNQKDILGLEEHCKGKKAFQNSPATSLVDESGVYGRDDEKEATMKLLHPENPTKNQIDVIPIVGMGGVGKTTLAQLIYNDKRVEEWFDLKAWVCFSDEFDAVRVTKTILEEITSSCDGSQNLNQLQLKLKEKPLGKKFLFVLDDVWNKKYVDWEELRRPFTSGAQNSKIIVTTRSESVASIVRTVPTYHLDILSDDDRWKLFAKHAFVDGSPSMHPDLKVIGEAIAQRCKGLPLVAKALGGLLRCKDADEWNEILHSDLWEKLEEEGTTIPPSLRLSYYFLPSHLKRCFAYCSIFPKDYEFKKEELILLWMAEGLLQISKKDGNAEGDKCFKDLAFRNGFFPKMIKNMGHSLMLKNVTVIS
;
A
#
# COMPACT_ATOMS: atom_id res chain seq x y z
N MET A 1 -0.73 -15.82 5.35
CA MET A 1 -2.02 -15.23 5.82
C MET A 1 -2.37 -13.92 5.12
N ALA A 2 -1.39 -13.11 4.70
CA ALA A 2 -1.59 -12.12 3.64
C ALA A 2 -2.16 -12.75 2.35
N ASP A 3 -1.79 -14.00 2.03
CA ASP A 3 -2.24 -14.71 0.80
C ASP A 3 -3.75 -14.90 0.66
N ALA A 4 -4.48 -15.07 1.77
CA ALA A 4 -5.94 -15.20 1.74
C ALA A 4 -6.63 -13.84 1.54
N LEU A 5 -6.04 -12.78 2.11
CA LEU A 5 -6.54 -11.41 2.08
C LEU A 5 -6.29 -10.75 0.71
N VAL A 6 -5.16 -11.09 0.10
CA VAL A 6 -4.71 -10.62 -1.22
C VAL A 6 -5.34 -11.44 -2.36
N GLY A 7 -5.63 -12.73 -2.14
CA GLY A 7 -6.12 -13.64 -3.18
C GLY A 7 -7.52 -13.33 -3.71
N GLY A 8 -8.43 -12.82 -2.87
CA GLY A 8 -9.79 -12.45 -3.29
C GLY A 8 -9.80 -11.20 -4.18
N ALA A 9 -8.96 -10.20 -3.87
CA ALA A 9 -8.89 -8.97 -4.62
C ALA A 9 -8.56 -9.23 -6.10
N PHE A 10 -7.60 -10.10 -6.41
CA PHE A 10 -7.18 -10.30 -7.81
C PHE A 10 -8.21 -11.01 -8.70
N LEU A 11 -9.25 -11.65 -8.14
CA LEU A 11 -10.21 -12.43 -8.91
C LEU A 11 -10.92 -11.64 -9.99
N SER A 12 -11.35 -10.40 -9.73
CA SER A 12 -12.01 -9.63 -10.79
C SER A 12 -11.06 -9.18 -11.90
N ALA A 13 -9.77 -8.99 -11.59
CA ALA A 13 -8.78 -8.65 -12.60
C ALA A 13 -8.56 -9.87 -13.51
N SER A 14 -8.38 -11.05 -12.92
CA SER A 14 -8.35 -12.34 -13.64
C SER A 14 -9.61 -12.56 -14.49
N LEU A 15 -10.81 -12.32 -13.95
CA LEU A 15 -12.05 -12.38 -14.72
C LEU A 15 -12.03 -11.41 -15.92
N GLN A 16 -11.46 -10.22 -15.77
CA GLN A 16 -11.33 -9.27 -16.88
C GLN A 16 -10.34 -9.74 -17.95
N VAL A 17 -9.22 -10.32 -17.55
CA VAL A 17 -8.25 -10.96 -18.45
C VAL A 17 -8.91 -12.09 -19.23
N LEU A 18 -9.65 -12.97 -18.55
CA LEU A 18 -10.46 -14.03 -19.16
C LEU A 18 -11.44 -13.47 -20.20
N PHE A 19 -12.19 -12.41 -19.88
CA PHE A 19 -13.13 -11.80 -20.82
C PHE A 19 -12.44 -11.23 -22.07
N ASN A 20 -11.30 -10.58 -21.90
CA ASN A 20 -10.52 -10.04 -23.00
C ASN A 20 -9.96 -11.17 -23.88
N ARG A 21 -9.44 -12.23 -23.27
CA ARG A 21 -8.87 -13.38 -23.98
C ARG A 21 -9.93 -14.21 -24.71
N MET A 22 -11.10 -14.42 -24.11
CA MET A 22 -12.26 -15.01 -24.79
C MET A 22 -12.77 -14.16 -25.97
N ALA A 23 -12.52 -12.86 -25.95
CA ALA A 23 -12.88 -11.92 -27.01
C ALA A 23 -11.78 -11.73 -28.07
N SER A 24 -10.60 -12.34 -27.89
CA SER A 24 -9.47 -12.22 -28.81
C SER A 24 -9.77 -12.89 -30.15
N GLN A 25 -9.28 -12.30 -31.24
CA GLN A 25 -9.52 -12.79 -32.58
C GLN A 25 -8.88 -14.18 -32.79
N GLU A 26 -7.71 -14.41 -32.19
CA GLU A 26 -6.97 -15.67 -32.23
C GLU A 26 -7.79 -16.82 -31.64
N VAL A 27 -8.34 -16.59 -30.43
CA VAL A 27 -9.18 -17.58 -29.75
C VAL A 27 -10.47 -17.81 -30.52
N LEU A 28 -11.15 -16.74 -30.95
CA LEU A 28 -12.42 -16.82 -31.69
C LEU A 28 -12.30 -17.54 -33.03
N ASP A 29 -11.19 -17.37 -33.74
CA ASP A 29 -10.93 -18.02 -35.03
C ASP A 29 -10.54 -19.49 -34.84
N PHE A 30 -9.73 -19.81 -33.83
CA PHE A 30 -9.36 -21.19 -33.54
C PHE A 30 -10.54 -22.05 -33.09
N ILE A 31 -11.50 -21.48 -32.35
CA ILE A 31 -12.69 -22.20 -31.89
C ILE A 31 -13.84 -22.14 -32.91
N ARG A 32 -13.69 -21.38 -34.01
CA ARG A 32 -14.73 -21.24 -35.04
C ARG A 32 -15.10 -22.61 -35.63
N GLY A 33 -16.38 -22.96 -35.55
CA GLY A 33 -16.90 -24.26 -36.03
C GLY A 33 -16.66 -25.45 -35.09
N LYS A 34 -15.93 -25.28 -33.97
CA LYS A 34 -15.71 -26.35 -32.98
C LYS A 34 -16.79 -26.38 -31.90
N LYS A 35 -17.07 -27.57 -31.33
CA LYS A 35 -17.95 -27.73 -30.15
C LYS A 35 -17.54 -26.84 -28.98
N LEU A 36 -16.24 -26.57 -28.84
CA LEU A 36 -15.63 -25.67 -27.86
C LEU A 36 -16.22 -24.25 -27.88
N LYS A 37 -16.54 -23.67 -29.05
CA LYS A 37 -17.15 -22.32 -29.14
C LYS A 37 -18.49 -22.24 -28.41
N LYS A 38 -19.30 -23.30 -28.50
CA LYS A 38 -20.60 -23.35 -27.83
C LYS A 38 -20.43 -23.36 -26.32
N ARG A 39 -19.42 -24.03 -25.78
CA ARG A 39 -19.16 -24.13 -24.33
C ARG A 39 -18.47 -22.89 -23.76
N LEU A 40 -17.42 -22.41 -24.41
CA LEU A 40 -16.68 -21.20 -23.98
C LEU A 40 -17.57 -19.94 -24.04
N VAL A 41 -18.18 -19.65 -25.18
CA VAL A 41 -18.87 -18.37 -25.37
C VAL A 41 -20.29 -18.40 -24.80
N LYS A 42 -21.00 -19.53 -24.89
CA LYS A 42 -22.42 -19.61 -24.44
C LYS A 42 -22.63 -20.13 -23.03
N LYS A 43 -21.62 -20.70 -22.35
CA LYS A 43 -21.75 -21.17 -20.95
C LYS A 43 -20.73 -20.52 -20.01
N LEU A 44 -19.44 -20.62 -20.32
CA LEU A 44 -18.38 -20.12 -19.43
C LEU A 44 -18.51 -18.62 -19.21
N LYS A 45 -18.62 -17.83 -20.29
CA LYS A 45 -18.76 -16.37 -20.19
C LYS A 45 -19.96 -15.93 -19.31
N PRO A 46 -21.19 -16.44 -19.51
CA PRO A 46 -22.32 -16.15 -18.61
C PRO A 46 -22.09 -16.53 -17.14
N MET A 47 -21.47 -17.69 -16.87
CA MET A 47 -21.18 -18.12 -15.49
C MET A 47 -20.17 -17.18 -14.82
N LEU A 48 -19.08 -16.84 -15.51
CA LEU A 48 -18.09 -15.87 -15.02
C LEU A 48 -18.70 -14.48 -14.79
N MET A 49 -19.64 -14.05 -15.63
CA MET A 49 -20.38 -12.79 -15.40
C MET A 49 -21.28 -12.86 -14.16
N SER A 50 -21.95 -13.99 -13.94
CA SER A 50 -22.83 -14.20 -12.78
C SER A 50 -22.04 -14.19 -11.47
N VAL A 51 -20.84 -14.76 -11.48
CA VAL A 51 -19.93 -14.74 -10.33
C VAL A 51 -19.31 -13.36 -10.15
N LYS A 52 -18.90 -12.67 -11.22
CA LYS A 52 -18.37 -11.30 -11.15
C LYS A 52 -19.34 -10.34 -10.46
N ALA A 53 -20.65 -10.52 -10.67
CA ALA A 53 -21.68 -9.64 -10.10
C ALA A 53 -21.76 -9.70 -8.56
N VAL A 54 -21.38 -10.83 -7.96
CA VAL A 54 -21.43 -11.07 -6.52
C VAL A 54 -20.07 -11.04 -5.84
N LEU A 55 -18.99 -10.88 -6.61
CA LEU A 55 -17.62 -11.02 -6.12
C LEU A 55 -17.26 -9.97 -5.06
N ASP A 56 -17.71 -8.72 -5.23
CA ASP A 56 -17.42 -7.65 -4.28
C ASP A 56 -18.08 -7.92 -2.90
N ASP A 57 -19.27 -8.52 -2.88
CA ASP A 57 -19.97 -8.94 -1.65
C ASP A 57 -19.35 -10.22 -1.04
N ALA A 58 -18.95 -11.17 -1.88
CA ALA A 58 -18.22 -12.37 -1.44
C ALA A 58 -16.86 -12.01 -0.82
N GLU A 59 -16.14 -11.03 -1.38
CA GLU A 59 -14.88 -10.50 -0.85
C GLU A 59 -15.05 -9.93 0.57
N TYR A 60 -16.22 -9.37 0.88
CA TYR A 60 -16.56 -8.87 2.21
C TYR A 60 -16.99 -10.01 3.15
N LYS A 61 -17.92 -10.87 2.71
CA LYS A 61 -18.49 -11.94 3.54
C LYS A 61 -17.53 -13.08 3.88
N GLN A 62 -16.48 -13.31 3.08
CA GLN A 62 -15.46 -14.35 3.37
C GLN A 62 -14.70 -14.11 4.69
N ILE A 63 -14.71 -12.88 5.22
CA ILE A 63 -14.04 -12.55 6.48
C ILE A 63 -14.83 -13.13 7.66
N THR A 64 -16.15 -13.07 7.58
CA THR A 64 -17.06 -13.43 8.67
C THR A 64 -17.70 -14.80 8.50
N ASN A 65 -17.74 -15.33 7.28
CA ASN A 65 -18.42 -16.56 6.92
C ASN A 65 -17.45 -17.55 6.26
N GLN A 66 -17.14 -18.63 6.99
CA GLN A 66 -16.22 -19.68 6.52
C GLN A 66 -16.71 -20.35 5.23
N ASN A 67 -18.02 -20.52 5.05
CA ASN A 67 -18.57 -21.12 3.82
C ASN A 67 -18.35 -20.21 2.62
N VAL A 68 -18.42 -18.88 2.81
CA VAL A 68 -18.10 -17.91 1.74
C VAL A 68 -16.61 -17.89 1.46
N LYS A 69 -15.76 -18.06 2.48
CA LYS A 69 -14.31 -18.18 2.30
C LYS A 69 -13.93 -19.40 1.47
N ASP A 70 -14.52 -20.55 1.76
CA ASP A 70 -14.30 -21.78 1.00
C ASP A 70 -14.84 -21.63 -0.44
N TRP A 71 -15.98 -20.95 -0.61
CA TRP A 71 -16.53 -20.62 -1.92
C TRP A 71 -15.61 -19.70 -2.75
N VAL A 72 -15.03 -18.66 -2.14
CA VAL A 72 -14.08 -17.74 -2.80
C VAL A 72 -12.80 -18.48 -3.18
N ALA A 73 -12.31 -19.40 -2.34
CA ALA A 73 -11.13 -20.22 -2.63
C ALA A 73 -11.37 -21.14 -3.84
N GLU A 74 -12.50 -21.86 -3.85
CA GLU A 74 -12.88 -22.73 -4.97
C GLU A 74 -13.11 -21.95 -6.26
N LEU A 75 -13.72 -20.77 -6.18
CA LEU A 75 -13.85 -19.85 -7.31
C LEU A 75 -12.49 -19.44 -7.86
N LYS A 76 -11.53 -19.13 -6.98
CA LYS A 76 -10.18 -18.73 -7.37
C LYS A 76 -9.50 -19.81 -8.20
N ASP A 77 -9.54 -21.04 -7.71
CA ASP A 77 -8.95 -22.18 -8.42
C ASP A 77 -9.64 -22.40 -9.77
N ALA A 78 -10.98 -22.34 -9.84
CA ALA A 78 -11.73 -22.51 -11.08
C ALA A 78 -11.45 -21.39 -12.11
N VAL A 79 -11.20 -20.16 -11.66
CA VAL A 79 -10.84 -19.02 -12.51
C VAL A 79 -9.42 -19.19 -13.06
N TYR A 80 -8.46 -19.61 -12.24
CA TYR A 80 -7.08 -19.84 -12.69
C TYR A 80 -6.98 -21.00 -13.67
N ASP A 81 -7.69 -22.11 -13.43
CA ASP A 81 -7.76 -23.21 -14.39
C ASP A 81 -8.38 -22.77 -15.72
N ALA A 82 -9.34 -21.83 -15.69
CA ALA A 82 -9.89 -21.24 -16.90
C ALA A 82 -8.89 -20.33 -17.63
N GLU A 83 -8.04 -19.61 -16.90
CA GLU A 83 -6.97 -18.78 -17.47
C GLU A 83 -5.96 -19.65 -18.19
N ASP A 84 -5.42 -20.65 -17.50
CA ASP A 84 -4.47 -21.63 -18.03
C ASP A 84 -5.00 -22.31 -19.29
N LEU A 85 -6.27 -22.73 -19.28
CA LEU A 85 -6.91 -23.34 -20.44
C LEU A 85 -7.03 -22.37 -21.63
N LEU A 86 -7.38 -21.10 -21.40
CA LEU A 86 -7.42 -20.09 -22.46
C LEU A 86 -6.02 -19.75 -22.96
N GLU A 87 -5.00 -19.83 -22.13
CA GLU A 87 -3.60 -19.70 -22.54
C GLU A 87 -3.19 -20.83 -23.48
N GLU A 88 -3.50 -22.07 -23.10
CA GLU A 88 -3.23 -23.27 -23.90
C GLU A 88 -3.91 -23.18 -25.27
N ILE A 89 -5.17 -22.71 -25.30
CA ILE A 89 -5.92 -22.48 -26.54
C ILE A 89 -5.27 -21.39 -27.40
N ALA A 90 -4.85 -20.28 -26.80
CA ALA A 90 -4.21 -19.18 -27.52
C ALA A 90 -2.85 -19.59 -28.11
N ALA A 91 -2.05 -20.33 -27.35
CA ALA A 91 -0.77 -20.88 -27.81
C ALA A 91 -0.96 -21.84 -28.99
N GLU A 92 -1.97 -22.72 -28.91
CA GLU A 92 -2.25 -23.67 -29.98
C GLU A 92 -2.83 -22.99 -31.24
N ALA A 93 -3.62 -21.92 -31.05
CA ALA A 93 -4.09 -21.09 -32.16
C ALA A 93 -2.92 -20.46 -32.93
N LEU A 94 -1.90 -19.97 -32.23
CA LEU A 94 -0.68 -19.44 -32.84
C LEU A 94 0.11 -20.53 -33.56
N ARG A 95 0.31 -21.69 -32.93
CA ARG A 95 1.01 -22.85 -33.51
C ARG A 95 0.34 -23.33 -34.80
N SER A 96 -0.99 -23.42 -34.79
CA SER A 96 -1.80 -23.81 -35.95
C SER A 96 -1.68 -22.84 -37.13
N ARG A 97 -1.46 -21.54 -36.88
CA ARG A 97 -1.21 -20.53 -37.93
C ARG A 97 0.20 -20.65 -38.51
N LEU A 98 1.22 -20.90 -37.69
CA LEU A 98 2.61 -21.13 -38.12
C LEU A 98 2.77 -22.42 -38.93
N GLY A 99 1.99 -23.47 -38.63
CA GLY A 99 1.97 -24.72 -39.38
C GLY A 99 1.34 -24.62 -40.79
N GLN A 100 0.61 -23.55 -41.09
CA GLN A 100 0.02 -23.34 -42.43
C GLN A 100 1.02 -22.71 -43.43
N THR A 101 2.11 -22.11 -42.94
CA THR A 101 3.17 -21.52 -43.79
C THR A 101 4.20 -22.54 -44.29
N THR A 102 4.26 -23.74 -43.72
CA THR A 102 5.10 -24.85 -44.21
C THR A 102 4.25 -25.88 -44.95
N SER A 103 4.69 -26.25 -46.16
CA SER A 103 4.09 -27.17 -47.15
C SER A 103 2.86 -28.00 -46.74
N LYS A 104 1.80 -27.91 -47.56
CA LYS A 104 0.51 -28.63 -47.48
C LYS A 104 0.59 -30.15 -47.20
N LYS A 105 1.74 -30.80 -47.42
CA LYS A 105 1.94 -32.24 -47.14
C LYS A 105 2.12 -32.58 -45.66
N LEU A 106 2.61 -31.66 -44.82
CA LEU A 106 2.76 -31.88 -43.37
C LEU A 106 1.49 -31.50 -42.56
N SER A 107 0.65 -30.62 -43.10
CA SER A 107 -0.61 -30.21 -42.46
C SER A 107 -1.58 -31.36 -42.22
N CYS A 108 -1.65 -32.37 -43.11
CA CYS A 108 -2.55 -33.53 -42.95
C CYS A 108 -2.11 -34.50 -41.84
N LEU A 109 -0.81 -34.57 -41.53
CA LEU A 109 -0.29 -35.47 -40.49
C LEU A 109 -0.43 -34.88 -39.09
N ILE A 110 -0.48 -33.55 -38.98
CA ILE A 110 -0.68 -32.85 -37.70
C ILE A 110 -2.17 -32.81 -37.33
N SER A 111 -3.07 -32.80 -38.32
CA SER A 111 -4.52 -32.80 -38.07
C SER A 111 -5.11 -34.15 -37.60
N SER A 112 -4.49 -35.28 -37.99
CA SER A 112 -4.98 -36.63 -37.66
C SER A 112 -4.54 -37.13 -36.28
N LEU A 113 -3.58 -36.44 -35.64
CA LEU A 113 -3.09 -36.70 -34.29
C LEU A 113 -3.40 -35.51 -33.40
N ASN A 114 -4.68 -35.13 -33.24
CA ASN A 114 -5.05 -34.06 -32.31
C ASN A 114 -5.72 -34.59 -31.02
N PRO A 115 -5.01 -35.37 -30.16
CA PRO A 115 -5.45 -35.69 -28.80
C PRO A 115 -5.58 -34.43 -27.91
N PHE A 116 -5.11 -33.29 -28.40
CA PHE A 116 -5.26 -31.95 -27.82
C PHE A 116 -6.73 -31.53 -27.64
N ASN A 117 -7.60 -31.88 -28.59
CA ASN A 117 -9.00 -31.42 -28.57
C ASN A 117 -9.84 -32.17 -27.52
N SER A 118 -9.50 -33.42 -27.18
CA SER A 118 -10.19 -34.20 -26.15
C SER A 118 -9.77 -33.82 -24.74
N GLY A 119 -8.48 -33.50 -24.52
CA GLY A 119 -7.99 -33.01 -23.23
C GLY A 119 -8.59 -31.64 -22.84
N MET A 120 -8.61 -30.69 -23.78
CA MET A 120 -9.21 -29.36 -23.57
C MET A 120 -10.73 -29.44 -23.32
N ASP A 121 -11.44 -30.36 -23.99
CA ASP A 121 -12.89 -30.52 -23.78
C ASP A 121 -13.21 -31.08 -22.39
N LEU A 122 -12.35 -31.95 -21.84
CA LEU A 122 -12.47 -32.47 -20.47
C LEU A 122 -12.16 -31.40 -19.43
N LYS A 123 -11.05 -30.67 -19.57
CA LYS A 123 -10.72 -29.53 -18.69
C LYS A 123 -11.84 -28.49 -18.68
N LEU A 124 -12.38 -28.15 -19.85
CA LEU A 124 -13.48 -27.19 -19.96
C LEU A 124 -14.77 -27.70 -19.30
N LYS A 125 -15.06 -29.00 -19.37
CA LYS A 125 -16.24 -29.57 -18.67
C LYS A 125 -16.07 -29.48 -17.16
N ASP A 126 -14.88 -29.76 -16.67
CA ASP A 126 -14.57 -29.70 -15.24
C ASP A 126 -14.75 -28.27 -14.70
N ILE A 127 -14.11 -27.28 -15.33
CA ILE A 127 -14.25 -25.86 -15.00
C ILE A 127 -15.71 -25.42 -15.03
N LEU A 128 -16.47 -25.82 -16.07
CA LEU A 128 -17.89 -25.49 -16.17
C LEU A 128 -18.71 -26.13 -15.05
N GLY A 129 -18.42 -27.37 -14.66
CA GLY A 129 -19.11 -28.05 -13.56
C GLY A 129 -18.86 -27.36 -12.22
N ARG A 130 -17.60 -26.96 -11.96
CA ARG A 130 -17.21 -26.22 -10.76
C ARG A 130 -17.88 -24.85 -10.70
N LEU A 131 -17.82 -24.07 -11.79
CA LEU A 131 -18.49 -22.77 -11.87
C LEU A 131 -20.02 -22.87 -11.79
N GLU A 132 -20.63 -23.90 -12.37
CA GLU A 132 -22.07 -24.15 -12.26
C GLU A 132 -22.48 -24.44 -10.81
N SER A 133 -21.69 -25.26 -10.09
CA SER A 133 -21.88 -25.48 -8.65
C SER A 133 -21.78 -24.17 -7.87
N LEU A 134 -20.73 -23.37 -8.12
CA LEU A 134 -20.52 -22.09 -7.44
C LEU A 134 -21.65 -21.09 -7.69
N VAL A 135 -22.13 -20.97 -8.94
CA VAL A 135 -23.26 -20.11 -9.29
C VAL A 135 -24.53 -20.56 -8.57
N ASN A 136 -24.78 -21.86 -8.44
CA ASN A 136 -25.96 -22.37 -7.73
C ASN A 136 -25.86 -22.17 -6.21
N GLN A 137 -24.66 -22.12 -5.65
CA GLN A 137 -24.43 -21.88 -4.22
C GLN A 137 -24.60 -20.41 -3.82
N LYS A 138 -24.50 -19.46 -4.77
CA LYS A 138 -24.50 -18.02 -4.46
C LYS A 138 -25.76 -17.57 -3.69
N ASP A 139 -26.93 -18.09 -4.08
CA ASP A 139 -28.21 -17.72 -3.47
C ASP A 139 -28.35 -18.31 -2.06
N ILE A 140 -27.78 -19.51 -1.84
CA ILE A 140 -27.75 -20.18 -0.53
C ILE A 140 -26.83 -19.42 0.44
N LEU A 141 -25.72 -18.89 -0.08
CA LEU A 141 -24.77 -18.07 0.67
C LEU A 141 -25.25 -16.60 0.84
N GLY A 142 -26.39 -16.25 0.25
CA GLY A 142 -26.98 -14.91 0.33
C GLY A 142 -26.08 -13.83 -0.27
N LEU A 143 -25.40 -14.09 -1.38
CA LEU A 143 -24.51 -13.12 -2.03
C LEU A 143 -25.31 -12.12 -2.91
N GLU A 144 -25.04 -10.82 -2.76
CA GLU A 144 -25.82 -9.73 -3.40
C GLU A 144 -24.98 -8.86 -4.37
N GLU A 145 -25.65 -8.30 -5.39
CA GLU A 145 -25.02 -7.43 -6.40
C GLU A 145 -25.01 -5.96 -5.93
N HIS A 146 -23.84 -5.38 -5.67
CA HIS A 146 -23.70 -3.98 -5.25
C HIS A 146 -23.07 -3.10 -6.35
N CYS A 147 -23.70 -1.96 -6.68
CA CYS A 147 -23.22 -1.03 -7.72
C CYS A 147 -23.49 0.43 -7.36
N LYS A 148 -22.54 1.15 -6.73
CA LYS A 148 -22.56 2.63 -6.71
C LYS A 148 -21.14 3.24 -6.75
N GLY A 149 -20.82 3.92 -7.85
CA GLY A 149 -19.64 4.78 -7.99
C GLY A 149 -19.98 6.25 -7.73
N LYS A 150 -19.10 6.98 -7.03
CA LYS A 150 -19.20 8.44 -6.83
C LYS A 150 -17.92 9.16 -7.31
N LYS A 151 -18.09 10.42 -7.70
CA LYS A 151 -17.22 11.26 -8.53
C LYS A 151 -15.90 11.72 -7.85
N ALA A 152 -14.87 11.92 -8.66
CA ALA A 152 -13.52 12.34 -8.27
C ALA A 152 -13.39 13.88 -8.16
N PHE A 153 -12.73 14.36 -7.10
CA PHE A 153 -12.23 15.74 -6.94
C PHE A 153 -10.70 15.69 -6.80
N GLN A 154 -10.01 16.66 -7.41
CA GLN A 154 -8.54 16.78 -7.44
C GLN A 154 -7.97 17.28 -6.10
N ASN A 155 -6.75 16.87 -5.73
CA ASN A 155 -5.74 17.72 -5.05
C ASN A 155 -4.36 17.03 -4.84
N SER A 156 -3.41 17.89 -4.42
CA SER A 156 -1.96 17.98 -4.70
C SER A 156 -0.99 17.08 -3.91
N PRO A 157 0.25 16.87 -4.42
CA PRO A 157 1.23 15.93 -3.84
C PRO A 157 2.09 16.45 -2.67
N ALA A 158 2.52 15.54 -1.78
CA ALA A 158 3.34 15.82 -0.59
C ALA A 158 4.85 15.51 -0.77
N THR A 159 5.68 16.03 0.15
CA THR A 159 7.16 16.06 0.16
C THR A 159 7.69 15.98 1.63
N SER A 160 8.95 16.35 1.92
CA SER A 160 9.45 16.59 3.30
C SER A 160 8.63 17.63 4.08
N LEU A 161 7.79 18.37 3.37
CA LEU A 161 6.82 19.29 3.90
C LEU A 161 5.66 18.52 4.53
N VAL A 162 5.45 18.78 5.82
CA VAL A 162 4.22 18.41 6.50
C VAL A 162 3.25 19.58 6.36
N ASP A 163 2.00 19.28 6.02
CA ASP A 163 0.91 20.22 6.24
C ASP A 163 0.71 20.35 7.76
N GLU A 164 1.36 21.34 8.37
CA GLU A 164 1.28 21.61 9.81
C GLU A 164 -0.17 21.80 10.27
N SER A 165 -1.03 22.33 9.40
CA SER A 165 -2.47 22.49 9.69
C SER A 165 -3.19 21.15 9.87
N GLY A 166 -2.56 20.03 9.51
CA GLY A 166 -3.09 18.66 9.57
C GLY A 166 -2.60 17.83 10.73
N VAL A 167 -1.78 18.40 11.62
CA VAL A 167 -1.29 17.70 12.81
C VAL A 167 -2.01 18.26 14.04
N TYR A 168 -2.48 17.35 14.90
CA TYR A 168 -3.20 17.69 16.13
C TYR A 168 -2.56 16.97 17.31
N GLY A 169 -2.54 17.63 18.48
CA GLY A 169 -2.15 17.02 19.75
C GLY A 169 -0.69 16.59 19.84
N ARG A 170 0.22 17.30 19.14
CA ARG A 170 1.67 16.99 19.13
C ARG A 170 2.56 18.16 19.54
N ASP A 171 1.97 19.27 19.98
CA ASP A 171 2.70 20.49 20.31
C ASP A 171 3.57 20.31 21.56
N ASP A 172 3.05 19.63 22.58
CA ASP A 172 3.79 19.37 23.81
C ASP A 172 4.99 18.45 23.57
N GLU A 173 4.82 17.38 22.78
CA GLU A 173 5.89 16.46 22.44
C GLU A 173 6.94 17.12 21.53
N LYS A 174 6.49 17.98 20.61
CA LYS A 174 7.36 18.83 19.81
C LYS A 174 8.21 19.71 20.72
N GLU A 175 7.60 20.50 21.60
CA GLU A 175 8.34 21.41 22.49
C GLU A 175 9.26 20.67 23.47
N ALA A 176 8.84 19.50 23.97
CA ALA A 176 9.69 18.65 24.80
C ALA A 176 10.95 18.20 24.05
N THR A 177 10.81 17.79 22.78
CA THR A 177 11.96 17.38 21.96
C THR A 177 12.81 18.59 21.55
N MET A 178 12.20 19.74 21.28
CA MET A 178 12.92 20.99 20.97
C MET A 178 13.81 21.45 22.14
N LYS A 179 13.38 21.25 23.39
CA LYS A 179 14.22 21.50 24.58
C LYS A 179 15.47 20.61 24.62
N LEU A 180 15.43 19.40 24.07
CA LEU A 180 16.59 18.51 23.95
C LEU A 180 17.55 18.94 22.83
N LEU A 181 17.03 19.62 21.81
CA LEU A 181 17.79 20.17 20.70
C LEU A 181 18.42 21.53 21.00
N HIS A 182 17.94 22.23 22.04
CA HIS A 182 18.33 23.60 22.33
C HIS A 182 19.86 23.77 22.52
N PRO A 183 20.49 24.80 21.93
CA PRO A 183 21.94 25.01 22.00
C PRO A 183 22.49 25.19 23.43
N GLU A 184 21.69 25.76 24.32
CA GLU A 184 22.03 25.98 25.73
C GLU A 184 21.82 24.74 26.63
N ASN A 185 21.52 23.60 26.02
CA ASN A 185 21.52 22.31 26.70
C ASN A 185 22.79 21.53 26.32
N PRO A 186 23.99 21.98 26.77
CA PRO A 186 25.24 21.34 26.43
C PRO A 186 25.28 19.96 27.06
N THR A 187 25.44 18.95 26.22
CA THR A 187 25.52 17.57 26.67
C THR A 187 26.96 17.17 26.93
N LYS A 188 27.11 16.14 27.77
CA LYS A 188 28.41 15.53 28.07
C LYS A 188 29.01 14.81 26.86
N ASN A 189 28.16 14.45 25.90
CA ASN A 189 28.55 13.72 24.70
C ASN A 189 28.89 14.71 23.57
N GLN A 190 29.76 14.30 22.65
CA GLN A 190 30.04 15.08 21.45
C GLN A 190 28.80 15.17 20.54
N ILE A 191 28.01 14.09 20.49
CA ILE A 191 26.80 13.94 19.68
C ILE A 191 25.73 13.33 20.56
N ASP A 192 24.53 13.89 20.55
CA ASP A 192 23.37 13.24 21.15
C ASP A 192 22.48 12.59 20.12
N VAL A 193 22.08 11.38 20.45
CA VAL A 193 21.12 10.56 19.74
C VAL A 193 19.86 10.48 20.59
N ILE A 194 18.78 11.06 20.06
CA ILE A 194 17.45 11.15 20.65
C ILE A 194 16.56 10.10 19.97
N PRO A 195 16.28 8.96 20.61
CA PRO A 195 15.40 7.96 20.04
C PRO A 195 13.93 8.30 20.34
N ILE A 196 13.10 8.37 19.30
CA ILE A 196 11.64 8.46 19.38
C ILE A 196 11.07 7.07 19.10
N VAL A 197 10.48 6.46 20.13
CA VAL A 197 9.94 5.09 20.08
C VAL A 197 8.43 5.09 20.20
N GLY A 198 7.76 4.18 19.51
CA GLY A 198 6.31 4.04 19.59
C GLY A 198 5.76 3.09 18.54
N MET A 199 4.48 2.76 18.68
CA MET A 199 3.79 1.81 17.80
C MET A 199 3.77 2.27 16.33
N GLY A 200 3.60 1.34 15.39
CA GLY A 200 3.33 1.68 13.99
C GLY A 200 2.10 2.60 13.86
N GLY A 201 2.19 3.63 13.01
CA GLY A 201 1.08 4.56 12.77
C GLY A 201 0.82 5.61 13.87
N VAL A 202 1.59 5.62 14.97
CA VAL A 202 1.43 6.60 16.08
C VAL A 202 1.89 8.03 15.74
N GLY A 203 2.60 8.22 14.61
CA GLY A 203 3.00 9.55 14.13
C GLY A 203 4.45 9.97 14.44
N LYS A 204 5.35 9.03 14.74
CA LYS A 204 6.79 9.33 15.02
C LYS A 204 7.45 10.14 13.89
N THR A 205 7.29 9.67 12.66
CA THR A 205 7.80 10.34 11.46
C THR A 205 7.23 11.75 11.34
N THR A 206 5.92 11.92 11.60
CA THR A 206 5.25 13.22 11.58
C THR A 206 5.80 14.17 12.64
N LEU A 207 6.03 13.70 13.87
CA LEU A 207 6.65 14.49 14.93
C LEU A 207 8.08 14.91 14.54
N ALA A 208 8.89 13.98 14.02
CA ALA A 208 10.23 14.28 13.56
C ALA A 208 10.23 15.29 12.40
N GLN A 209 9.25 15.24 11.49
CA GLN A 209 9.09 16.22 10.42
C GLN A 209 8.69 17.61 10.96
N LEU A 210 7.80 17.69 11.95
CA LEU A 210 7.45 18.97 12.60
C LEU A 210 8.65 19.63 13.28
N ILE A 211 9.53 18.81 13.87
CA ILE A 211 10.77 19.28 14.48
C ILE A 211 11.77 19.70 13.40
N TYR A 212 11.99 18.85 12.40
CA TYR A 212 12.96 19.09 11.34
C TYR A 212 12.67 20.37 10.55
N ASN A 213 11.39 20.68 10.32
CA ASN A 213 10.96 21.88 9.58
C ASN A 213 10.72 23.11 10.47
N ASP A 214 10.93 23.02 11.80
CA ASP A 214 10.79 24.16 12.69
C ASP A 214 11.84 25.23 12.40
N LYS A 215 11.44 26.50 12.34
CA LYS A 215 12.34 27.62 12.03
C LYS A 215 13.52 27.73 13.00
N ARG A 216 13.30 27.39 14.28
CA ARG A 216 14.38 27.40 15.30
C ARG A 216 15.49 26.41 14.96
N VAL A 217 15.15 25.27 14.34
CA VAL A 217 16.14 24.28 13.92
C VAL A 217 17.05 24.83 12.82
N GLU A 218 16.55 25.67 11.92
CA GLU A 218 17.37 26.33 10.90
C GLU A 218 18.36 27.33 11.50
N GLU A 219 18.01 27.94 12.63
CA GLU A 219 18.89 28.86 13.36
C GLU A 219 19.96 28.13 14.20
N TRP A 220 19.66 26.91 14.66
CA TRP A 220 20.52 26.17 15.59
C TRP A 220 21.56 25.26 14.93
N PHE A 221 21.30 24.80 13.70
CA PHE A 221 22.12 23.79 13.02
C PHE A 221 22.54 24.24 11.62
N ASP A 222 23.84 24.12 11.32
CA ASP A 222 24.42 24.48 10.03
C ASP A 222 24.10 23.48 8.92
N LEU A 223 23.90 22.21 9.30
CA LEU A 223 23.65 21.11 8.38
C LEU A 223 22.44 20.30 8.83
N LYS A 224 21.61 19.91 7.88
CA LYS A 224 20.45 19.06 8.10
C LYS A 224 20.43 17.95 7.06
N ALA A 225 20.04 16.76 7.47
CA ALA A 225 19.81 15.64 6.55
C ALA A 225 18.68 14.77 7.08
N TRP A 226 17.87 14.24 6.17
CA TRP A 226 16.80 13.30 6.49
C TRP A 226 17.01 12.01 5.71
N VAL A 227 17.14 10.88 6.42
CA VAL A 227 17.32 9.57 5.80
C VAL A 227 16.31 8.58 6.35
N CYS A 228 15.62 7.90 5.45
CA CYS A 228 14.68 6.83 5.77
C CYS A 228 15.39 5.49 5.60
N PHE A 229 15.39 4.65 6.63
CA PHE A 229 15.93 3.30 6.54
C PHE A 229 14.91 2.38 5.85
N SER A 230 15.40 1.44 5.04
CA SER A 230 14.62 0.28 4.61
C SER A 230 14.94 -0.93 5.50
N ASP A 231 14.22 -2.04 5.31
CA ASP A 231 14.36 -3.26 6.13
C ASP A 231 15.79 -3.81 6.21
N GLU A 232 16.56 -3.77 5.12
CA GLU A 232 17.98 -4.12 5.15
C GLU A 232 18.83 -2.89 5.49
N PHE A 233 19.56 -2.97 6.60
CA PHE A 233 20.58 -1.99 6.93
C PHE A 233 21.74 -2.10 5.94
N ASP A 234 21.95 -1.02 5.19
CA ASP A 234 23.06 -0.86 4.27
C ASP A 234 23.81 0.43 4.63
N ALA A 235 24.95 0.27 5.31
CA ALA A 235 25.82 1.38 5.71
C ALA A 235 26.28 2.21 4.50
N VAL A 236 26.50 1.60 3.34
CA VAL A 236 26.92 2.29 2.11
C VAL A 236 25.81 3.21 1.66
N ARG A 237 24.60 2.68 1.49
CA ARG A 237 23.44 3.45 1.03
C ARG A 237 23.11 4.59 2.01
N VAL A 238 23.07 4.30 3.31
CA VAL A 238 22.74 5.32 4.32
C VAL A 238 23.79 6.43 4.33
N THR A 239 25.08 6.08 4.38
CA THR A 239 26.19 7.06 4.35
C THR A 239 26.12 7.91 3.08
N LYS A 240 25.81 7.28 1.94
CA LYS A 240 25.64 7.96 0.65
C LYS A 240 24.48 8.94 0.68
N THR A 241 23.30 8.52 1.13
CA THR A 241 22.12 9.39 1.19
C THR A 241 22.34 10.59 2.11
N ILE A 242 22.98 10.40 3.28
CA ILE A 242 23.34 11.52 4.16
C ILE A 242 24.28 12.48 3.44
N LEU A 243 25.30 11.96 2.77
CA LEU A 243 26.26 12.76 2.03
C LEU A 243 25.59 13.58 0.91
N GLU A 244 24.70 12.96 0.14
CA GLU A 244 23.97 13.61 -0.95
C GLU A 244 23.01 14.70 -0.44
N GLU A 245 22.35 14.49 0.70
CA GLU A 245 21.51 15.49 1.36
C GLU A 245 22.31 16.72 1.81
N ILE A 246 23.48 16.51 2.46
CA ILE A 246 24.29 17.64 2.95
C ILE A 246 25.07 18.37 1.84
N THR A 247 25.36 17.71 0.71
CA THR A 247 26.09 18.35 -0.41
C THR A 247 25.19 18.82 -1.55
N SER A 248 23.93 18.39 -1.58
CA SER A 248 23.01 18.65 -2.70
C SER A 248 23.58 18.21 -4.07
N SER A 249 24.41 17.16 -4.07
CA SER A 249 25.11 16.65 -5.26
C SER A 249 25.21 15.14 -5.21
N CYS A 250 24.92 14.45 -6.32
CA CYS A 250 25.06 12.99 -6.40
C CYS A 250 26.52 12.56 -6.29
N ASP A 251 26.81 11.53 -5.48
CA ASP A 251 28.16 10.97 -5.39
C ASP A 251 28.28 9.68 -6.23
N GLY A 252 29.34 9.61 -7.05
CA GLY A 252 29.65 8.45 -7.87
C GLY A 252 30.35 7.31 -7.11
N SER A 253 30.81 7.58 -5.88
CA SER A 253 31.49 6.59 -5.04
C SER A 253 30.54 5.46 -4.60
N GLN A 254 31.01 4.21 -4.74
CA GLN A 254 30.31 3.00 -4.29
C GLN A 254 31.00 2.35 -3.08
N ASN A 255 32.16 2.87 -2.66
CA ASN A 255 32.96 2.32 -1.58
C ASN A 255 32.68 3.05 -0.26
N LEU A 256 32.35 2.28 0.80
CA LEU A 256 32.02 2.80 2.13
C LEU A 256 33.11 3.71 2.71
N ASN A 257 34.39 3.32 2.60
CA ASN A 257 35.50 4.09 3.16
C ASN A 257 35.60 5.48 2.52
N GLN A 258 35.42 5.58 1.20
CA GLN A 258 35.44 6.87 0.51
C GLN A 258 34.27 7.75 0.93
N LEU A 259 33.07 7.17 1.04
CA LEU A 259 31.87 7.88 1.50
C LEU A 259 32.05 8.38 2.94
N GLN A 260 32.57 7.54 3.83
CA GLN A 260 32.82 7.89 5.23
C GLN A 260 33.91 8.96 5.39
N LEU A 261 34.98 8.94 4.59
CA LEU A 261 35.99 10.00 4.61
C LEU A 261 35.41 11.35 4.18
N LYS A 262 34.62 11.38 3.09
CA LYS A 262 33.92 12.60 2.65
C LYS A 262 32.92 13.07 3.71
N LEU A 263 32.14 12.14 4.28
CA LEU A 263 31.16 12.44 5.32
C LEU A 263 31.81 12.86 6.64
N LYS A 264 33.08 12.52 6.89
CA LYS A 264 33.85 13.05 8.02
C LYS A 264 34.31 14.49 7.77
N GLU A 265 34.65 14.83 6.54
CA GLU A 265 35.15 16.18 6.20
C GLU A 265 34.03 17.24 6.17
N LYS A 266 32.83 16.90 5.68
CA LYS A 266 31.74 17.88 5.50
C LYS A 266 31.19 18.47 6.80
N PRO A 267 30.95 17.70 7.87
CA PRO A 267 30.46 18.19 9.16
C PRO A 267 31.59 18.77 10.03
N LEU A 268 32.84 18.75 9.57
CA LEU A 268 33.99 19.18 10.38
C LEU A 268 33.79 20.61 10.91
N GLY A 269 33.70 20.74 12.22
CA GLY A 269 33.50 22.03 12.90
C GLY A 269 32.11 22.66 12.74
N LYS A 270 31.13 21.95 12.16
CA LYS A 270 29.75 22.39 11.98
C LYS A 270 28.80 21.64 12.90
N LYS A 271 27.74 22.31 13.35
CA LYS A 271 26.63 21.68 14.07
C LYS A 271 25.66 21.08 13.08
N PHE A 272 25.28 19.83 13.27
CA PHE A 272 24.33 19.17 12.39
C PHE A 272 23.13 18.60 13.15
N LEU A 273 21.99 18.52 12.47
CA LEU A 273 20.83 17.72 12.86
C LEU A 273 20.53 16.68 11.78
N PHE A 274 20.73 15.41 12.09
CA PHE A 274 20.37 14.32 11.19
C PHE A 274 19.15 13.56 11.71
N VAL A 275 18.18 13.28 10.84
CA VAL A 275 17.03 12.45 11.16
C VAL A 275 17.17 11.11 10.46
N LEU A 276 17.20 10.04 11.26
CA LEU A 276 17.24 8.65 10.83
C LEU A 276 15.86 8.05 11.11
N ASP A 277 15.03 8.01 10.07
CA ASP A 277 13.62 7.63 10.15
C ASP A 277 13.43 6.12 9.92
N ASP A 278 12.62 5.49 10.77
CA ASP A 278 12.23 4.06 10.78
C ASP A 278 13.42 3.09 10.84
N VAL A 279 14.29 3.23 11.84
CA VAL A 279 15.48 2.37 12.02
C VAL A 279 15.10 0.99 12.60
N TRP A 280 15.53 -0.08 11.93
CA TRP A 280 15.27 -1.47 12.33
C TRP A 280 16.50 -2.23 12.82
N ASN A 281 17.71 -1.71 12.58
CA ASN A 281 18.93 -2.46 12.82
C ASN A 281 19.22 -2.67 14.31
N LYS A 282 19.36 -3.94 14.72
CA LYS A 282 19.65 -4.34 16.10
C LYS A 282 21.13 -4.68 16.33
N LYS A 283 22.00 -4.42 15.34
CA LYS A 283 23.43 -4.66 15.45
C LYS A 283 24.13 -3.40 15.92
N TYR A 284 24.75 -3.48 17.09
CA TYR A 284 25.54 -2.38 17.65
C TYR A 284 26.75 -2.02 16.76
N VAL A 285 27.42 -3.01 16.16
CA VAL A 285 28.59 -2.82 15.31
C VAL A 285 28.26 -1.94 14.10
N ASP A 286 27.16 -2.24 13.43
CA ASP A 286 26.67 -1.49 12.28
C ASP A 286 26.31 -0.03 12.63
N TRP A 287 25.69 0.18 13.79
CA TRP A 287 25.43 1.52 14.32
C TRP A 287 26.72 2.28 14.62
N GLU A 288 27.69 1.61 15.25
CA GLU A 288 28.99 2.20 15.56
C GLU A 288 29.74 2.61 14.29
N GLU A 289 29.72 1.77 13.26
CA GLU A 289 30.31 2.05 11.95
C GLU A 289 29.68 3.28 11.28
N LEU A 290 28.35 3.38 11.29
CA LEU A 290 27.63 4.54 10.77
C LEU A 290 27.94 5.82 11.57
N ARG A 291 28.16 5.71 12.89
CA ARG A 291 28.37 6.85 13.78
C ARG A 291 29.78 7.44 13.69
N ARG A 292 30.78 6.65 13.32
CA ARG A 292 32.21 7.06 13.29
C ARG A 292 32.49 8.35 12.51
N PRO A 293 31.93 8.59 11.30
CA PRO A 293 32.18 9.84 10.56
C PRO A 293 31.64 11.07 11.28
N PHE A 294 30.58 10.93 12.07
CA PHE A 294 29.92 12.06 12.72
C PHE A 294 30.73 12.65 13.88
N THR A 295 31.72 11.92 14.42
CA THR A 295 32.57 12.39 15.53
C THR A 295 33.55 13.48 15.11
N SER A 296 33.56 13.93 13.86
CA SER A 296 34.24 15.16 13.45
C SER A 296 33.36 16.41 13.58
N GLY A 297 32.07 16.24 13.84
CA GLY A 297 31.12 17.33 14.02
C GLY A 297 31.40 18.20 15.24
N ALA A 298 30.87 19.42 15.21
CA ALA A 298 30.92 20.32 16.35
C ALA A 298 30.12 19.75 17.54
N GLN A 299 30.49 20.15 18.75
CA GLN A 299 29.74 19.85 19.96
C GLN A 299 28.30 20.36 19.85
N ASN A 300 27.37 19.66 20.50
CA ASN A 300 25.92 19.87 20.42
C ASN A 300 25.30 19.49 19.06
N SER A 301 25.98 18.69 18.24
CA SER A 301 25.34 18.04 17.08
C SER A 301 24.36 16.96 17.55
N LYS A 302 23.24 16.81 16.84
CA LYS A 302 22.11 15.97 17.25
C LYS A 302 21.71 14.99 16.15
N ILE A 303 21.27 13.81 16.56
CA ILE A 303 20.69 12.78 15.71
C ILE A 303 19.34 12.41 16.30
N ILE A 304 18.27 12.52 15.52
CA ILE A 304 16.95 11.98 15.88
C ILE A 304 16.81 10.61 15.22
N VAL A 305 16.46 9.60 15.99
CA VAL A 305 16.17 8.25 15.47
C VAL A 305 14.71 7.93 15.72
N THR A 306 13.92 7.64 14.69
CA THR A 306 12.57 7.09 14.90
C THR A 306 12.60 5.57 14.75
N THR A 307 11.99 4.83 15.67
CA THR A 307 11.92 3.37 15.59
C THR A 307 10.69 2.81 16.29
N ARG A 308 10.29 1.59 15.93
CA ARG A 308 9.25 0.83 16.65
C ARG A 308 9.83 -0.07 17.74
N SER A 309 11.16 -0.23 17.78
CA SER A 309 11.82 -1.27 18.57
C SER A 309 12.60 -0.67 19.74
N GLU A 310 12.19 -0.98 20.97
CA GLU A 310 12.91 -0.57 22.17
C GLU A 310 14.35 -1.06 22.18
N SER A 311 14.59 -2.26 21.62
CA SER A 311 15.95 -2.79 21.47
C SER A 311 16.83 -1.89 20.60
N VAL A 312 16.30 -1.33 19.51
CA VAL A 312 17.05 -0.42 18.63
C VAL A 312 17.32 0.89 19.37
N ALA A 313 16.32 1.44 20.06
CA ALA A 313 16.50 2.62 20.89
C ALA A 313 17.59 2.41 21.95
N SER A 314 17.62 1.26 22.61
CA SER A 314 18.63 0.93 23.62
C SER A 314 20.08 0.91 23.09
N ILE A 315 20.25 0.56 21.80
CA ILE A 315 21.54 0.50 21.11
C ILE A 315 22.03 1.90 20.71
N VAL A 316 21.12 2.72 20.20
CA VAL A 316 21.48 4.02 19.61
C VAL A 316 21.50 5.17 20.63
N ARG A 317 20.72 5.04 21.71
CA ARG A 317 20.46 6.15 22.64
C ARG A 317 21.73 6.66 23.33
N THR A 318 21.79 7.97 23.46
CA THR A 318 22.77 8.66 24.34
C THR A 318 22.08 9.53 25.39
N VAL A 319 20.79 9.81 25.18
CA VAL A 319 19.86 10.47 26.12
C VAL A 319 18.68 9.54 26.37
N PRO A 320 17.84 9.79 27.39
CA PRO A 320 16.63 9.00 27.60
C PRO A 320 15.79 8.89 26.33
N THR A 321 15.25 7.69 26.10
CA THR A 321 14.33 7.41 25.00
C THR A 321 13.06 8.26 25.17
N TYR A 322 12.60 8.87 24.08
CA TYR A 322 11.32 9.55 24.03
C TYR A 322 10.24 8.58 23.53
N HIS A 323 9.31 8.20 24.41
CA HIS A 323 8.18 7.34 24.03
C HIS A 323 7.02 8.20 23.55
N LEU A 324 6.63 8.01 22.29
CA LEU A 324 5.52 8.73 21.69
C LEU A 324 4.21 7.96 21.92
N ASP A 325 3.33 8.58 22.71
CA ASP A 325 2.03 8.03 23.06
C ASP A 325 0.96 8.25 21.98
N ILE A 326 -0.15 7.54 22.14
CA ILE A 326 -1.35 7.69 21.32
C ILE A 326 -1.97 9.10 21.50
N LEU A 327 -2.76 9.53 20.52
CA LEU A 327 -3.47 10.82 20.61
C LEU A 327 -4.55 10.78 21.69
N SER A 328 -4.78 11.95 22.29
CA SER A 328 -5.95 12.21 23.14
C SER A 328 -7.25 11.98 22.36
N ASP A 329 -8.36 11.74 23.08
CA ASP A 329 -9.67 11.53 22.46
C ASP A 329 -10.09 12.74 21.61
N ASP A 330 -9.83 13.96 22.11
CA ASP A 330 -10.14 15.22 21.45
C ASP A 330 -9.32 15.42 20.18
N ASP A 331 -8.00 15.22 20.23
CA ASP A 331 -7.13 15.45 19.07
C ASP A 331 -7.32 14.40 17.99
N ARG A 332 -7.62 13.16 18.39
CA ARG A 332 -8.03 12.11 17.47
C ARG A 332 -9.33 12.45 16.76
N TRP A 333 -10.33 12.99 17.47
CA TRP A 333 -11.57 13.44 16.85
C TRP A 333 -11.32 14.59 15.86
N LYS A 334 -10.54 15.61 16.24
CA LYS A 334 -10.17 16.71 15.34
C LYS A 334 -9.50 16.21 14.06
N LEU A 335 -8.57 15.25 14.20
CA LEU A 335 -7.88 14.63 13.06
C LEU A 335 -8.85 13.86 12.16
N PHE A 336 -9.70 13.01 12.75
CA PHE A 336 -10.72 12.27 11.99
C PHE A 336 -11.65 13.23 11.26
N ALA A 337 -12.17 14.25 11.94
CA ALA A 337 -13.08 15.24 11.41
C ALA A 337 -12.47 16.03 10.24
N LYS A 338 -11.19 16.42 10.34
CA LYS A 338 -10.45 17.07 9.24
C LYS A 338 -10.48 16.24 7.96
N HIS A 339 -10.39 14.91 8.08
CA HIS A 339 -10.35 14.01 6.92
C HIS A 339 -11.74 13.60 6.42
N ALA A 340 -12.73 13.49 7.31
CA ALA A 340 -14.10 13.13 6.96
C ALA A 340 -14.91 14.30 6.36
N PHE A 341 -14.74 15.52 6.89
CA PHE A 341 -15.54 16.68 6.53
C PHE A 341 -14.69 17.74 5.81
N VAL A 342 -14.49 17.59 4.50
CA VAL A 342 -13.56 18.47 3.76
C VAL A 342 -14.13 19.85 3.42
N ASP A 343 -15.46 19.98 3.26
CA ASP A 343 -16.11 21.24 2.84
C ASP A 343 -17.18 21.73 3.82
N GLY A 344 -17.28 21.11 5.01
CA GLY A 344 -18.30 21.44 6.02
C GLY A 344 -17.77 21.25 7.44
N SER A 345 -18.27 22.04 8.38
CA SER A 345 -17.97 21.79 9.79
C SER A 345 -18.77 20.58 10.28
N PRO A 346 -18.24 19.76 11.21
CA PRO A 346 -19.02 18.69 11.84
C PRO A 346 -20.34 19.18 12.45
N SER A 347 -20.41 20.46 12.83
CA SER A 347 -21.63 21.10 13.35
C SER A 347 -22.77 21.19 12.32
N MET A 348 -22.49 21.14 11.02
CA MET A 348 -23.53 21.14 9.97
C MET A 348 -24.16 19.76 9.77
N HIS A 349 -23.57 18.72 10.36
CA HIS A 349 -24.01 17.33 10.25
C HIS A 349 -24.03 16.67 11.64
N PRO A 350 -24.97 17.04 12.53
CA PRO A 350 -25.00 16.57 13.91
C PRO A 350 -25.09 15.04 14.02
N ASP A 351 -25.85 14.38 13.13
CA ASP A 351 -25.98 12.93 13.13
C ASP A 351 -24.65 12.24 12.76
N LEU A 352 -23.97 12.72 11.72
CA LEU A 352 -22.64 12.22 11.33
C LEU A 352 -21.58 12.53 12.38
N LYS A 353 -21.72 13.65 13.10
CA LYS A 353 -20.80 14.01 14.19
C LYS A 353 -20.83 12.97 15.29
N VAL A 354 -22.02 12.58 15.77
CA VAL A 354 -22.16 11.59 16.84
C VAL A 354 -21.59 10.24 16.42
N ILE A 355 -21.93 9.78 15.22
CA ILE A 355 -21.41 8.50 14.67
C ILE A 355 -19.89 8.59 14.51
N GLY A 356 -19.39 9.71 13.99
CA GLY A 356 -17.97 9.97 13.79
C GLY A 356 -17.16 9.96 15.07
N GLU A 357 -17.66 10.59 16.13
CA GLU A 357 -17.02 10.59 17.46
C GLU A 357 -16.90 9.16 17.99
N ALA A 358 -17.95 8.34 17.83
CA ALA A 358 -17.93 6.93 18.20
C ALA A 358 -16.95 6.10 17.34
N ILE A 359 -16.86 6.36 16.03
CA ILE A 359 -15.88 5.70 15.15
C ILE A 359 -14.45 6.11 15.55
N ALA A 360 -14.23 7.40 15.80
CA ALA A 360 -12.94 7.91 16.27
C ALA A 360 -12.55 7.19 17.58
N GLN A 361 -13.49 7.00 18.51
CA GLN A 361 -13.29 6.20 19.73
C GLN A 361 -12.75 4.79 19.46
N ARG A 362 -13.24 4.12 18.42
CA ARG A 362 -12.73 2.80 17.99
C ARG A 362 -11.35 2.82 17.34
N CYS A 363 -10.82 3.98 16.94
CA CYS A 363 -9.46 4.08 16.39
C CYS A 363 -8.32 3.92 17.43
N LYS A 364 -8.65 3.80 18.73
CA LYS A 364 -7.69 3.59 19.84
C LYS A 364 -6.48 4.58 19.82
N GLY A 365 -6.74 5.84 19.48
CA GLY A 365 -5.71 6.90 19.53
C GLY A 365 -4.64 6.88 18.44
N LEU A 366 -4.73 6.00 17.42
CA LEU A 366 -3.75 5.94 16.33
C LEU A 366 -4.08 6.98 15.22
N PRO A 367 -3.21 7.99 14.97
CA PRO A 367 -3.43 8.99 13.93
C PRO A 367 -3.66 8.42 12.53
N LEU A 368 -2.88 7.40 12.16
CA LEU A 368 -2.98 6.77 10.83
C LEU A 368 -4.39 6.20 10.58
N VAL A 369 -4.96 5.58 11.60
CA VAL A 369 -6.29 4.97 11.53
C VAL A 369 -7.37 6.03 11.44
N ALA A 370 -7.29 7.08 12.28
CA ALA A 370 -8.23 8.19 12.24
C ALA A 370 -8.24 8.87 10.86
N LYS A 371 -7.06 9.05 10.25
CA LYS A 371 -6.91 9.57 8.89
C LYS A 371 -7.50 8.64 7.84
N ALA A 372 -7.23 7.34 7.94
CA ALA A 372 -7.72 6.35 6.98
C ALA A 372 -9.24 6.22 7.00
N LEU A 373 -9.85 6.07 8.19
CA LEU A 373 -11.29 5.94 8.34
C LEU A 373 -12.03 7.25 8.05
N GLY A 374 -11.53 8.39 8.52
CA GLY A 374 -12.14 9.69 8.18
C GLY A 374 -12.11 9.92 6.67
N GLY A 375 -10.98 9.59 6.05
CA GLY A 375 -10.80 9.68 4.62
C GLY A 375 -11.69 8.73 3.79
N LEU A 376 -11.91 7.51 4.28
CA LEU A 376 -12.81 6.51 3.70
C LEU A 376 -14.28 6.92 3.79
N LEU A 377 -14.66 7.52 4.92
CA LEU A 377 -16.02 7.96 5.22
C LEU A 377 -16.37 9.29 4.56
N ARG A 378 -15.36 9.94 3.97
CA ARG A 378 -15.51 11.14 3.16
C ARG A 378 -16.48 10.86 2.00
N CYS A 379 -17.58 11.62 1.94
CA CYS A 379 -18.65 11.53 0.95
C CYS A 379 -19.60 10.31 1.08
N LYS A 380 -19.57 9.61 2.22
CA LYS A 380 -20.53 8.57 2.59
C LYS A 380 -21.68 9.13 3.43
N ASP A 381 -22.83 8.47 3.41
CA ASP A 381 -24.00 8.86 4.21
C ASP A 381 -24.00 8.21 5.60
N ALA A 382 -24.97 8.58 6.44
CA ALA A 382 -25.03 8.12 7.82
C ALA A 382 -25.22 6.60 7.95
N ASP A 383 -25.90 5.97 6.99
CA ASP A 383 -26.13 4.52 6.97
C ASP A 383 -24.79 3.79 6.75
N GLU A 384 -23.99 4.24 5.78
CA GLU A 384 -22.64 3.70 5.56
C GLU A 384 -21.71 3.94 6.76
N TRP A 385 -21.84 5.06 7.48
CA TRP A 385 -21.07 5.29 8.70
C TRP A 385 -21.49 4.34 9.83
N ASN A 386 -22.78 4.11 10.00
CA ASN A 386 -23.32 3.17 11.00
C ASN A 386 -22.94 1.72 10.70
N GLU A 387 -22.91 1.33 9.42
CA GLU A 387 -22.42 0.02 8.99
C GLU A 387 -20.98 -0.20 9.46
N ILE A 388 -20.11 0.80 9.29
CA ILE A 388 -18.75 0.74 9.80
C ILE A 388 -18.73 0.69 11.32
N LEU A 389 -19.44 1.59 12.02
CA LEU A 389 -19.44 1.66 13.47
C LEU A 389 -19.87 0.35 14.14
N HIS A 390 -20.90 -0.30 13.60
CA HIS A 390 -21.51 -1.51 14.16
C HIS A 390 -21.00 -2.80 13.53
N SER A 391 -19.95 -2.74 12.70
CA SER A 391 -19.40 -3.94 12.04
C SER A 391 -18.83 -4.94 13.04
N ASP A 392 -19.22 -6.20 12.96
CA ASP A 392 -18.61 -7.31 13.72
C ASP A 392 -17.10 -7.47 13.45
N LEU A 393 -16.58 -6.84 12.38
CA LEU A 393 -15.17 -6.84 12.03
C LEU A 393 -14.30 -6.21 13.12
N TRP A 394 -14.82 -5.28 13.92
CA TRP A 394 -14.04 -4.67 15.01
C TRP A 394 -13.54 -5.71 16.01
N GLU A 395 -14.41 -6.65 16.40
CA GLU A 395 -14.11 -7.67 17.41
C GLU A 395 -13.34 -8.84 16.79
N LYS A 396 -13.77 -9.32 15.63
CA LYS A 396 -13.11 -10.45 14.94
C LYS A 396 -11.66 -10.16 14.58
N LEU A 397 -11.36 -8.94 14.13
CA LEU A 397 -9.99 -8.56 13.78
C LEU A 397 -9.10 -8.38 15.03
N GLU A 398 -9.69 -8.10 16.20
CA GLU A 398 -8.98 -8.07 17.48
C GLU A 398 -8.61 -9.49 17.95
N GLU A 399 -9.51 -10.45 17.79
CA GLU A 399 -9.31 -11.85 18.20
C GLU A 399 -8.25 -12.59 17.37
N GLU A 400 -8.05 -12.19 16.11
CA GLU A 400 -7.07 -12.82 15.21
C GLU A 400 -5.60 -12.60 15.61
N GLY A 401 -5.31 -11.75 16.61
CA GLY A 401 -3.99 -11.65 17.23
C GLY A 401 -2.86 -11.17 16.30
N THR A 402 -3.19 -10.46 15.22
CA THR A 402 -2.21 -9.99 14.23
C THR A 402 -1.40 -8.80 14.70
N THR A 403 -0.18 -8.62 14.17
CA THR A 403 0.69 -7.46 14.41
C THR A 403 0.12 -6.13 13.91
N ILE A 404 -0.90 -6.19 13.05
CA ILE A 404 -1.53 -5.05 12.38
C ILE A 404 -2.73 -4.58 13.22
N PRO A 405 -2.87 -3.26 13.49
CA PRO A 405 -4.05 -2.73 14.16
C PRO A 405 -5.35 -3.16 13.45
N PRO A 406 -6.30 -3.77 14.18
CA PRO A 406 -7.60 -4.20 13.65
C PRO A 406 -8.34 -3.09 12.89
N SER A 407 -8.25 -1.88 13.42
CA SER A 407 -8.83 -0.67 12.86
C SER A 407 -8.24 -0.27 11.51
N LEU A 408 -6.97 -0.57 11.24
CA LEU A 408 -6.38 -0.36 9.92
C LEU A 408 -6.80 -1.45 8.93
N ARG A 409 -6.90 -2.70 9.37
CA ARG A 409 -7.43 -3.80 8.53
C ARG A 409 -8.87 -3.50 8.14
N LEU A 410 -9.67 -3.00 9.08
CA LEU A 410 -11.03 -2.55 8.84
C LEU A 410 -11.08 -1.46 7.77
N SER A 411 -10.20 -0.46 7.85
CA SER A 411 -10.12 0.57 6.81
C SER A 411 -9.86 -0.01 5.42
N TYR A 412 -9.06 -1.08 5.30
CA TYR A 412 -8.82 -1.77 4.04
C TYR A 412 -10.07 -2.54 3.58
N TYR A 413 -10.77 -3.22 4.50
CA TYR A 413 -11.96 -3.99 4.16
C TYR A 413 -13.12 -3.15 3.63
N PHE A 414 -13.23 -1.89 4.03
CA PHE A 414 -14.25 -0.99 3.52
C PHE A 414 -13.81 -0.20 2.27
N LEU A 415 -12.58 -0.39 1.78
CA LEU A 415 -12.17 0.17 0.49
C LEU A 415 -13.02 -0.42 -0.66
N PRO A 416 -13.32 0.37 -1.69
CA PRO A 416 -13.82 -0.15 -2.95
C PRO A 416 -12.93 -1.26 -3.51
N SER A 417 -13.54 -2.29 -4.11
CA SER A 417 -12.86 -3.50 -4.63
C SER A 417 -11.70 -3.20 -5.59
N HIS A 418 -11.90 -2.25 -6.51
CA HIS A 418 -10.86 -1.80 -7.44
C HIS A 418 -9.65 -1.14 -6.73
N LEU A 419 -9.86 -0.45 -5.60
CA LEU A 419 -8.78 0.14 -4.82
C LEU A 419 -8.06 -0.90 -3.97
N LYS A 420 -8.79 -1.88 -3.40
CA LYS A 420 -8.21 -3.03 -2.68
C LYS A 420 -7.20 -3.78 -3.54
N ARG A 421 -7.53 -3.98 -4.82
CA ARG A 421 -6.68 -4.63 -5.84
C ARG A 421 -5.38 -3.86 -6.08
N CYS A 422 -5.52 -2.57 -6.39
CA CYS A 422 -4.37 -1.70 -6.62
C CYS A 422 -3.46 -1.61 -5.37
N PHE A 423 -4.05 -1.53 -4.18
CA PHE A 423 -3.30 -1.50 -2.92
C PHE A 423 -2.62 -2.84 -2.62
N ALA A 424 -3.32 -3.96 -2.79
CA ALA A 424 -2.76 -5.30 -2.58
C ALA A 424 -1.59 -5.58 -3.53
N TYR A 425 -1.64 -5.10 -4.78
CA TYR A 425 -0.53 -5.23 -5.72
C TYR A 425 0.78 -4.62 -5.21
N CYS A 426 0.70 -3.54 -4.44
CA CYS A 426 1.88 -2.92 -3.84
C CYS A 426 2.60 -3.87 -2.85
N SER A 427 1.93 -4.88 -2.27
CA SER A 427 2.57 -5.81 -1.32
C SER A 427 3.58 -6.76 -1.96
N ILE A 428 3.64 -6.85 -3.29
CA ILE A 428 4.60 -7.70 -4.01
C ILE A 428 6.00 -7.07 -3.98
N PHE A 429 6.07 -5.75 -3.81
CA PHE A 429 7.33 -5.01 -3.79
C PHE A 429 7.94 -5.04 -2.40
N PRO A 430 9.28 -4.95 -2.30
CA PRO A 430 9.95 -4.76 -1.02
C PRO A 430 9.34 -3.59 -0.24
N LYS A 431 9.39 -3.66 1.09
CA LYS A 431 8.97 -2.55 1.93
C LYS A 431 9.81 -1.30 1.64
N ASP A 432 9.18 -0.13 1.76
CA ASP A 432 9.76 1.17 1.44
C ASP A 432 10.23 1.34 -0.01
N TYR A 433 9.87 0.42 -0.91
CA TYR A 433 10.11 0.56 -2.34
C TYR A 433 9.49 1.86 -2.84
N GLU A 434 10.29 2.65 -3.57
CA GLU A 434 9.91 3.95 -4.09
C GLU A 434 9.37 3.79 -5.52
N PHE A 435 8.05 3.87 -5.67
CA PHE A 435 7.38 3.76 -6.97
C PHE A 435 7.28 5.10 -7.66
N LYS A 436 7.74 5.22 -8.91
CA LYS A 436 7.24 6.30 -9.76
C LYS A 436 5.74 6.10 -10.01
N LYS A 437 4.93 7.12 -9.78
CA LYS A 437 3.47 7.09 -9.96
C LYS A 437 3.10 6.55 -11.35
N GLU A 438 3.77 7.05 -12.38
CA GLU A 438 3.51 6.66 -13.76
C GLU A 438 3.81 5.16 -13.97
N GLU A 439 4.87 4.65 -13.35
CA GLU A 439 5.25 3.22 -13.41
C GLU A 439 4.24 2.35 -12.69
N LEU A 440 3.81 2.74 -11.49
CA LEU A 440 2.80 1.99 -10.74
C LEU A 440 1.45 1.94 -11.48
N ILE A 441 1.04 3.05 -12.10
CA ILE A 441 -0.17 3.08 -12.95
C ILE A 441 -0.03 2.12 -14.13
N LEU A 442 1.13 2.12 -14.81
CA LEU A 442 1.38 1.19 -15.91
C LEU A 442 1.36 -0.28 -15.47
N LEU A 443 1.89 -0.59 -14.29
CA LEU A 443 1.82 -1.93 -13.72
C LEU A 443 0.37 -2.33 -13.43
N TRP A 444 -0.43 -1.46 -12.79
CA TRP A 444 -1.85 -1.72 -12.57
C TRP A 444 -2.64 -1.87 -13.87
N MET A 445 -2.28 -1.14 -14.92
CA MET A 445 -2.86 -1.30 -16.26
C MET A 445 -2.49 -2.65 -16.88
N ALA A 446 -1.22 -3.03 -16.83
CA ALA A 446 -0.71 -4.27 -17.40
C ALA A 446 -1.39 -5.50 -16.77
N GLU A 447 -1.60 -5.45 -15.45
CA GLU A 447 -2.22 -6.50 -14.65
C GLU A 447 -3.76 -6.46 -14.69
N GLY A 448 -4.34 -5.52 -15.44
CA GLY A 448 -5.79 -5.42 -15.59
C GLY A 448 -6.54 -5.06 -14.31
N LEU A 449 -5.87 -4.44 -13.33
CA LEU A 449 -6.46 -4.07 -12.03
C LEU A 449 -7.41 -2.86 -12.15
N LEU A 450 -7.24 -2.05 -13.18
CA LEU A 450 -8.05 -0.88 -13.44
C LEU A 450 -9.29 -1.23 -14.27
N GLN A 451 -10.45 -0.68 -13.88
CA GLN A 451 -11.67 -0.79 -14.68
C GLN A 451 -11.60 0.20 -15.87
N ILE A 452 -10.90 -0.18 -16.93
CA ILE A 452 -10.70 0.68 -18.11
C ILE A 452 -12.01 0.79 -18.90
N SER A 453 -12.81 1.83 -18.65
CA SER A 453 -13.97 2.15 -19.50
C SER A 453 -13.51 2.83 -20.79
N LYS A 454 -13.09 2.04 -21.80
CA LYS A 454 -12.92 2.35 -23.23
C LYS A 454 -12.18 3.64 -23.69
N LYS A 455 -11.77 4.60 -22.86
CA LYS A 455 -11.17 5.85 -23.36
C LYS A 455 -9.90 6.37 -22.69
N ASP A 456 -9.53 6.01 -21.46
CA ASP A 456 -8.21 6.39 -20.92
C ASP A 456 -7.82 5.57 -19.68
N GLY A 457 -6.85 4.65 -19.82
CA GLY A 457 -6.34 3.86 -18.70
C GLY A 457 -5.49 4.69 -17.72
N ASN A 458 -4.80 5.72 -18.21
CA ASN A 458 -4.01 6.60 -17.37
C ASN A 458 -4.91 7.44 -16.46
N ALA A 459 -6.03 7.96 -16.96
CA ALA A 459 -6.96 8.74 -16.15
C ALA A 459 -7.58 7.94 -15.00
N GLU A 460 -7.97 6.68 -15.25
CA GLU A 460 -8.50 5.81 -14.19
C GLU A 460 -7.41 5.39 -13.21
N GLY A 461 -6.19 5.12 -13.70
CA GLY A 461 -5.04 4.85 -12.84
C GLY A 461 -4.70 6.04 -11.94
N ASP A 462 -4.75 7.26 -12.49
CA ASP A 462 -4.54 8.51 -11.76
C ASP A 462 -5.58 8.69 -10.65
N LYS A 463 -6.83 8.32 -10.92
CA LYS A 463 -7.92 8.38 -9.96
C LYS A 463 -7.76 7.33 -8.86
N CYS A 464 -7.45 6.08 -9.19
CA CYS A 464 -7.16 5.04 -8.21
C CYS A 464 -5.99 5.43 -7.31
N PHE A 465 -4.90 5.92 -7.91
CA PHE A 465 -3.73 6.41 -7.19
C PHE A 465 -4.13 7.53 -6.21
N LYS A 466 -4.90 8.51 -6.68
CA LYS A 466 -5.34 9.63 -5.84
C LYS A 466 -6.25 9.19 -4.70
N ASP A 467 -7.16 8.26 -4.96
CA ASP A 467 -8.09 7.76 -3.95
C ASP A 467 -7.34 6.96 -2.87
N LEU A 468 -6.34 6.15 -3.23
CA LEU A 468 -5.51 5.44 -2.25
C LEU A 468 -4.58 6.38 -1.47
N ALA A 469 -3.91 7.30 -2.15
CA ALA A 469 -2.91 8.18 -1.54
C ALA A 469 -3.53 9.30 -0.69
N PHE A 470 -4.59 9.93 -1.18
CA PHE A 470 -5.12 11.17 -0.59
C PHE A 470 -6.47 11.01 0.09
N ARG A 471 -7.34 10.13 -0.43
CA ARG A 471 -8.65 9.94 0.21
C ARG A 471 -8.54 8.99 1.38
N ASN A 472 -7.85 7.88 1.24
CA ASN A 472 -7.94 6.82 2.23
C ASN A 472 -6.68 6.70 3.14
N GLY A 473 -5.70 7.59 2.99
CA GLY A 473 -4.55 7.68 3.90
C GLY A 473 -3.62 6.46 3.93
N PHE A 474 -3.74 5.55 2.97
CA PHE A 474 -3.00 4.28 2.92
C PHE A 474 -1.54 4.43 2.54
N PHE A 475 -1.14 5.58 1.98
CA PHE A 475 0.26 5.88 1.66
C PHE A 475 0.75 7.10 2.48
N PRO A 476 1.75 6.92 3.37
CA PRO A 476 2.26 7.95 4.28
C PRO A 476 3.34 8.83 3.67
N LYS A 477 3.97 8.45 2.53
CA LYS A 477 5.07 9.20 1.90
C LYS A 477 4.85 9.33 0.40
N MET A 478 4.84 10.58 -0.07
CA MET A 478 5.15 10.92 -1.45
C MET A 478 6.43 11.75 -1.49
N ILE A 479 7.36 11.45 -2.39
CA ILE A 479 8.57 12.25 -2.62
C ILE A 479 8.48 12.84 -4.03
N LYS A 480 8.68 14.15 -4.16
CA LYS A 480 8.74 14.85 -5.44
C LYS A 480 10.21 15.14 -5.73
N ASN A 481 10.81 14.43 -6.69
CA ASN A 481 12.15 14.79 -7.18
C ASN A 481 12.07 15.94 -8.19
N MET A 482 13.18 16.66 -8.38
CA MET A 482 13.33 17.80 -9.30
C MET A 482 13.00 17.51 -10.80
N GLY A 483 12.48 16.31 -11.12
CA GLY A 483 12.08 15.88 -12.46
C GLY A 483 10.60 15.49 -12.60
N HIS A 484 9.68 16.10 -11.82
CA HIS A 484 8.22 15.94 -11.92
C HIS A 484 7.58 14.59 -11.56
N SER A 485 8.34 13.52 -11.28
CA SER A 485 7.75 12.21 -10.92
C SER A 485 7.44 12.10 -9.42
N LEU A 486 6.28 11.50 -9.11
CA LEU A 486 5.79 11.25 -7.76
C LEU A 486 6.23 9.87 -7.28
N MET A 487 6.94 9.80 -6.16
CA MET A 487 7.42 8.53 -5.60
C MET A 487 6.56 8.08 -4.42
N LEU A 488 5.94 6.88 -4.43
CA LEU A 488 5.25 6.31 -3.26
C LEU A 488 6.17 5.36 -2.49
N LYS A 489 6.12 5.37 -1.15
CA LYS A 489 6.72 4.29 -0.33
C LYS A 489 5.69 3.23 0.01
N ASN A 490 6.03 1.98 -0.25
CA ASN A 490 5.24 0.83 0.15
C ASN A 490 5.06 0.78 1.67
N VAL A 491 3.85 0.48 2.12
CA VAL A 491 3.45 0.60 3.52
C VAL A 491 3.26 -0.77 4.10
N THR A 492 4.30 -1.24 4.79
CA THR A 492 4.19 -2.34 5.73
C THR A 492 3.50 -1.85 7.00
N VAL A 493 2.21 -1.60 6.87
CA VAL A 493 1.30 -1.88 7.97
C VAL A 493 0.37 -3.05 7.59
N ILE A 494 0.53 -3.68 6.41
CA ILE A 494 -0.32 -4.81 5.98
C ILE A 494 0.45 -6.12 5.73
N SER A 495 1.79 -6.10 5.72
CA SER A 495 2.62 -7.32 5.66
C SER A 495 3.08 -7.79 7.03
#